data_AF-A0A7W0ZXM2-F1
#
_entry.id   AF-A0A7W0ZXM2-F1
#
_cell.length_a   1.000
_cell.length_b   1.000
_cell.length_c   1.000
_cell.angle_alpha   90.00
_cell.angle_beta   90.00
_cell.angle_gamma   90.00
#
_symmetry.space_group_name_H-M   'P 1'
#
loop_
_entity.id
_entity.type
_entity.pdbx_description
1 polymer ?
#
loop_
_entity_poly.entity_id
_entity_poly.type
_entity_poly.pdbx_seq_one_letter_code
_entity_poly.pdbx_strand_id
1 'polypeptide(L)'
;MSASGDEERCSDTEPSHPVQPTTACEHAHRDTGRSLRLHVLACRALFAPADYTFELPPELIAREPAAARDASRLLHVTPAGPFGDHVFGDLVELLPPDAVIIANDTRVIPARILGTKDTGGNVEVLFLEPEGDGSAGHASWRCLAKARRPLRPGQLIRVTGSDVTLMVVSERAGDGSLLVAAPADTIGFLEAHGRIPLPHYLGRDATAEDRASYQTMFAAHPGAVAAPTAGLHMTPAITERLAARGIAVATLTLHVGWGTFAPIRTDDLREHVMHRERFVIPEATAELVGSGRPIVALGTTALRALEAAATAPRTVPAGPGSTDIFIYPGSAHTFRVVDHLITNFHLPESTLLMLVCAFAGTDRVLAAYRHAVATRYRFFSYGDATLVHRC
;
A
#
# COMPACT_ATOMS: atom_id res chain seq x y z
N MET A 1 1.24 -49.12 59.07
CA MET A 1 2.37 -49.17 60.03
C MET A 1 2.50 -47.79 60.64
N SER A 2 2.24 -47.70 61.96
CA SER A 2 2.76 -46.73 62.95
C SER A 2 3.22 -45.35 62.44
N ALA A 3 2.49 -44.29 62.81
CA ALA A 3 2.84 -43.31 63.88
C ALA A 3 3.82 -42.23 63.35
N SER A 4 3.76 -40.93 63.59
CA SER A 4 3.17 -40.00 64.58
C SER A 4 3.77 -38.62 64.16
N GLY A 5 3.22 -37.41 64.34
CA GLY A 5 2.06 -36.87 65.02
C GLY A 5 2.12 -35.33 64.90
N ASP A 6 0.94 -34.71 65.08
CA ASP A 6 0.59 -33.40 65.66
C ASP A 6 1.20 -32.10 65.05
N GLU A 7 0.43 -31.18 64.46
CA GLU A 7 -0.55 -30.21 65.06
C GLU A 7 0.16 -29.20 65.99
N GLU A 8 -0.06 -27.87 66.02
CA GLU A 8 -1.11 -27.01 65.50
C GLU A 8 -0.71 -25.51 65.62
N ARG A 9 -1.27 -24.69 64.72
CA ARG A 9 -1.81 -23.30 64.84
C ARG A 9 -1.13 -22.13 65.60
N CYS A 10 -1.01 -21.04 64.83
CA CYS A 10 -1.64 -19.70 64.95
C CYS A 10 -1.32 -18.77 66.15
N SER A 11 -0.87 -17.55 65.84
CA SER A 11 -1.52 -16.30 66.32
C SER A 11 -0.94 -15.05 65.65
N ASP A 12 -1.85 -14.20 65.17
CA ASP A 12 -1.63 -12.79 64.78
C ASP A 12 -1.33 -11.92 66.01
N THR A 13 -0.47 -10.90 65.87
CA THR A 13 -0.70 -9.50 66.31
C THR A 13 0.53 -8.62 66.02
N GLU A 14 0.30 -7.44 65.41
CA GLU A 14 1.30 -6.37 65.19
C GLU A 14 1.79 -5.73 66.51
N PRO A 15 2.87 -4.92 66.47
CA PRO A 15 2.64 -3.48 66.44
C PRO A 15 3.61 -2.63 65.58
N SER A 16 3.24 -1.36 65.51
CA SER A 16 3.60 -0.20 64.67
C SER A 16 4.93 0.56 64.94
N HIS A 17 5.53 1.08 63.83
CA HIS A 17 6.27 2.36 63.61
C HIS A 17 7.60 2.67 64.35
N PRO A 18 8.46 3.66 63.90
CA PRO A 18 8.68 4.27 62.58
C PRO A 18 10.20 4.40 62.19
N VAL A 19 10.54 4.69 60.92
CA VAL A 19 11.87 5.25 60.56
C VAL A 19 11.71 6.46 59.65
N GLN A 20 12.28 7.57 60.10
CA GLN A 20 12.33 8.89 59.48
C GLN A 20 13.58 9.07 58.56
N PRO A 21 13.62 10.12 57.71
CA PRO A 21 14.48 10.21 56.53
C PRO A 21 15.84 10.84 56.84
N THR A 22 16.87 10.44 56.09
CA THR A 22 18.19 11.09 56.12
C THR A 22 18.37 12.02 54.93
N THR A 23 18.41 13.32 55.21
CA THR A 23 18.99 14.37 54.36
C THR A 23 20.14 15.03 55.11
N ALA A 24 21.33 15.05 54.53
CA ALA A 24 22.35 16.09 54.74
C ALA A 24 23.41 15.98 53.61
N CYS A 25 23.33 16.92 52.65
CA CYS A 25 24.32 17.96 52.34
C CYS A 25 25.65 17.42 51.78
N GLU A 26 25.84 17.51 50.46
CA GLU A 26 26.44 18.68 49.78
C GLU A 26 27.93 18.82 50.10
N HIS A 27 28.78 18.58 49.10
CA HIS A 27 29.80 19.55 48.66
C HIS A 27 30.31 19.21 47.25
N ALA A 28 30.41 20.29 46.47
CA ALA A 28 31.25 20.49 45.28
C ALA A 28 30.82 19.87 43.93
N HIS A 29 29.82 20.54 43.34
CA HIS A 29 29.86 20.94 41.93
C HIS A 29 31.27 21.31 41.46
N ARG A 30 31.75 20.67 40.38
CA ARG A 30 32.35 21.27 39.17
C ARG A 30 33.01 20.16 38.34
N ASP A 31 32.22 19.53 37.47
CA ASP A 31 32.68 19.31 36.10
C ASP A 31 31.47 19.17 35.16
N THR A 32 31.06 20.31 34.64
CA THR A 32 29.81 20.52 33.90
C THR A 32 29.99 20.22 32.41
N GLY A 33 29.11 19.38 31.86
CA GLY A 33 28.39 19.75 30.64
C GLY A 33 28.85 19.20 29.30
N ARG A 34 29.79 18.24 29.24
CA ARG A 34 30.23 17.64 27.95
C ARG A 34 29.90 16.17 27.72
N SER A 35 29.52 15.41 28.76
CA SER A 35 29.32 13.95 28.63
C SER A 35 27.86 13.47 28.60
N LEU A 36 26.88 14.34 28.84
CA LEU A 36 25.45 13.98 28.82
C LEU A 36 24.71 14.37 27.53
N ARG A 37 25.42 14.92 26.54
CA ARG A 37 24.88 15.24 25.21
C ARG A 37 25.12 14.15 24.15
N LEU A 38 25.76 13.03 24.51
CA LEU A 38 26.07 11.95 23.55
C LEU A 38 25.29 10.64 23.77
N HIS A 39 24.37 10.57 24.74
CA HIS A 39 23.52 9.38 24.98
C HIS A 39 22.01 9.67 24.98
N VAL A 40 21.61 10.86 24.51
CA VAL A 40 20.28 11.09 23.93
C VAL A 40 20.44 11.15 22.41
N LEU A 41 21.05 10.11 21.84
CA LEU A 41 20.84 9.77 20.45
C LEU A 41 19.36 9.43 20.36
N ALA A 42 18.60 10.45 19.98
CA ALA A 42 17.16 10.46 19.94
C ALA A 42 16.65 9.15 19.35
N CYS A 43 15.74 8.48 20.06
CA CYS A 43 14.68 7.75 19.39
C CYS A 43 13.95 8.79 18.52
N ARG A 44 14.49 9.07 17.33
CA ARG A 44 13.85 9.95 16.36
C ARG A 44 12.57 9.23 16.02
N ALA A 45 11.47 9.74 16.56
CA ALA A 45 10.16 9.20 16.33
C ALA A 45 9.85 9.42 14.85
N LEU A 46 9.88 8.34 14.05
CA LEU A 46 9.68 8.38 12.58
C LEU A 46 8.20 8.53 12.23
N PHE A 47 7.55 9.51 12.86
CA PHE A 47 6.12 9.77 12.76
C PHE A 47 5.82 11.01 11.91
N ALA A 48 6.80 11.64 11.28
CA ALA A 48 6.56 12.72 10.34
C ALA A 48 6.78 12.25 8.88
N PRO A 49 5.93 12.66 7.91
CA PRO A 49 6.20 12.40 6.49
C PRO A 49 7.60 12.84 6.05
N ALA A 50 8.09 13.96 6.59
CA ALA A 50 9.42 14.52 6.31
C ALA A 50 10.59 13.61 6.75
N ASP A 51 10.37 12.60 7.61
CA ASP A 51 11.38 11.60 7.93
C ASP A 51 11.62 10.61 6.76
N TYR A 52 10.74 10.59 5.76
CA TYR A 52 10.74 9.70 4.62
C TYR A 52 10.99 10.46 3.31
N THR A 53 12.01 11.32 3.30
CA THR A 53 12.28 12.20 2.16
C THR A 53 13.65 11.93 1.52
N PHE A 54 13.75 12.23 0.23
CA PHE A 54 14.97 12.19 -0.57
C PHE A 54 14.80 13.11 -1.79
N GLU A 55 15.92 13.57 -2.35
CA GLU A 55 15.88 14.40 -3.57
C GLU A 55 15.55 13.52 -4.78
N LEU A 56 14.41 13.78 -5.42
CA LEU A 56 13.99 13.12 -6.65
C LEU A 56 13.92 14.12 -7.82
N PRO A 57 14.91 14.13 -8.72
CA PRO A 57 14.85 14.93 -9.93
C PRO A 57 13.61 14.59 -10.78
N PRO A 58 12.79 15.57 -11.20
CA PRO A 58 11.54 15.31 -11.93
C PRO A 58 11.71 14.51 -13.22
N GLU A 59 12.87 14.60 -13.87
CA GLU A 59 13.18 13.87 -15.09
C GLU A 59 13.39 12.37 -14.88
N LEU A 60 13.58 11.91 -13.64
CA LEU A 60 13.65 10.49 -13.32
C LEU A 60 12.26 9.85 -13.15
N ILE A 61 11.17 10.64 -13.09
CA ILE A 61 9.81 10.11 -13.01
C ILE A 61 9.38 9.63 -14.40
N ALA A 62 9.20 8.32 -14.56
CA ALA A 62 8.76 7.75 -15.83
C ALA A 62 7.28 8.07 -16.10
N ARG A 63 7.01 8.71 -17.24
CA ARG A 63 5.66 9.09 -17.69
C ARG A 63 5.01 8.06 -18.62
N GLU A 64 5.82 7.15 -19.14
CA GLU A 64 5.45 6.11 -20.09
C GLU A 64 6.14 4.79 -19.72
N PRO A 65 5.47 3.65 -19.96
CA PRO A 65 6.06 2.33 -19.73
C PRO A 65 7.32 2.14 -20.57
N ALA A 66 8.24 1.29 -20.11
CA ALA A 66 9.36 0.84 -20.94
C ALA A 66 8.84 0.06 -22.16
N ALA A 67 9.49 0.22 -23.31
CA ALA A 67 9.16 -0.50 -24.53
C ALA A 67 9.26 -2.04 -24.35
N ALA A 68 10.26 -2.48 -23.58
CA ALA A 68 10.39 -3.86 -23.12
C ALA A 68 10.26 -3.88 -21.59
N ARG A 69 9.19 -4.51 -21.09
CA ARG A 69 8.82 -4.51 -19.66
C ARG A 69 9.81 -5.25 -18.77
N ASP A 70 10.36 -6.36 -19.28
CA ASP A 70 11.34 -7.21 -18.62
C ASP A 70 12.79 -6.68 -18.72
N ALA A 71 13.02 -5.67 -19.57
CA ALA A 71 14.27 -4.94 -19.66
C ALA A 71 14.32 -3.72 -18.72
N SER A 72 13.29 -3.50 -17.89
CA SER A 72 13.35 -2.50 -16.82
C SER A 72 14.49 -2.86 -15.85
N ARG A 73 15.05 -1.85 -15.21
CA ARG A 73 16.10 -2.11 -14.22
C ARG A 73 15.48 -2.66 -12.95
N LEU A 74 16.25 -3.46 -12.22
CA LEU A 74 15.92 -3.99 -10.92
C LEU A 74 17.02 -3.60 -9.94
N LEU A 75 16.65 -2.94 -8.85
CA LEU A 75 17.57 -2.72 -7.74
C LEU A 75 17.35 -3.80 -6.67
N HIS A 76 18.37 -4.59 -6.41
CA HIS A 76 18.36 -5.61 -5.36
C HIS A 76 18.84 -5.00 -4.04
N VAL A 77 17.90 -4.80 -3.11
CA VAL A 77 18.12 -4.23 -1.79
C VAL A 77 18.28 -5.38 -0.79
N THR A 78 19.50 -5.88 -0.68
CA THR A 78 19.88 -6.90 0.33
C THR A 78 19.78 -6.33 1.75
N PRO A 79 19.57 -7.16 2.79
CA PRO A 79 19.51 -6.69 4.19
C PRO A 79 20.79 -5.97 4.65
N ALA A 80 21.95 -6.38 4.13
CA ALA A 80 23.25 -5.79 4.43
C ALA A 80 24.19 -5.87 3.21
N GLY A 81 25.23 -5.02 3.20
CA GLY A 81 26.23 -4.99 2.13
C GLY A 81 25.86 -4.08 0.95
N PRO A 82 26.51 -4.25 -0.22
CA PRO A 82 26.25 -3.43 -1.40
C PRO A 82 24.86 -3.72 -1.99
N PHE A 83 24.31 -2.75 -2.72
CA PHE A 83 23.12 -2.95 -3.55
C PHE A 83 23.51 -3.63 -4.87
N GLY A 84 22.61 -4.45 -5.42
CA GLY A 84 22.80 -5.10 -6.72
C GLY A 84 22.05 -4.37 -7.83
N ASP A 85 22.75 -3.91 -8.86
CA ASP A 85 22.15 -3.35 -10.08
C ASP A 85 21.92 -4.47 -11.10
N HIS A 86 20.65 -4.74 -11.42
CA HIS A 86 20.22 -5.84 -12.28
C HIS A 86 19.22 -5.36 -13.35
N VAL A 87 18.87 -6.26 -14.27
CA VAL A 87 17.65 -6.14 -15.08
C VAL A 87 16.54 -6.99 -14.47
N PHE A 88 15.27 -6.65 -14.74
CA PHE A 88 14.13 -7.35 -14.14
C PHE A 88 14.09 -8.84 -14.52
N GLY A 89 14.56 -9.20 -15.71
CA GLY A 89 14.76 -10.59 -16.11
C GLY A 89 15.70 -11.41 -15.21
N ASP A 90 16.58 -10.79 -14.43
CA ASP A 90 17.46 -11.47 -13.47
C ASP A 90 16.73 -11.88 -12.19
N LEU A 91 15.51 -11.36 -11.95
CA LEU A 91 14.70 -11.66 -10.76
C LEU A 91 14.60 -13.16 -10.47
N VAL A 92 14.50 -13.97 -11.54
CA VAL A 92 14.40 -15.44 -11.46
C VAL A 92 15.54 -16.04 -10.66
N GLU A 93 16.75 -15.49 -10.76
CA GLU A 93 17.94 -16.00 -10.09
C GLU A 93 18.10 -15.48 -8.65
N LEU A 94 17.55 -14.30 -8.37
CA LEU A 94 17.67 -13.60 -7.09
C LEU A 94 16.71 -14.12 -6.02
N LEU A 95 15.59 -14.72 -6.43
CA LEU A 95 14.61 -15.27 -5.50
C LEU A 95 15.08 -16.60 -4.89
N PRO A 96 14.65 -16.93 -3.67
CA PRO A 96 14.86 -18.25 -3.11
C PRO A 96 14.26 -19.34 -4.01
N PRO A 97 14.90 -20.52 -4.10
CA PRO A 97 14.27 -21.70 -4.67
C PRO A 97 12.92 -21.97 -4.03
N ASP A 98 11.98 -22.49 -4.80
CA ASP A 98 10.63 -22.82 -4.35
C ASP A 98 9.85 -21.65 -3.71
N ALA A 99 10.22 -20.39 -3.94
CA ALA A 99 9.41 -19.27 -3.49
C ALA A 99 7.98 -19.29 -4.09
N VAL A 100 7.05 -18.57 -3.48
CA VAL A 100 5.72 -18.29 -4.04
C VAL A 100 5.59 -16.79 -4.23
N ILE A 101 5.42 -16.36 -5.47
CA ILE A 101 5.08 -14.98 -5.80
C ILE A 101 3.56 -14.82 -5.75
N ILE A 102 3.09 -13.84 -5.00
CA ILE A 102 1.68 -13.49 -4.92
C ILE A 102 1.46 -12.13 -5.55
N ALA A 103 0.73 -12.12 -6.67
CA ALA A 103 0.41 -10.92 -7.44
C ALA A 103 -1.01 -10.43 -7.19
N ASN A 104 -1.25 -9.13 -7.39
CA ASN A 104 -2.61 -8.60 -7.45
C ASN A 104 -3.17 -8.72 -8.87
N ASP A 105 -4.27 -9.45 -9.03
CA ASP A 105 -4.96 -9.70 -10.31
C ASP A 105 -6.10 -8.72 -10.61
N THR A 106 -6.20 -7.63 -9.84
CA THR A 106 -7.17 -6.59 -10.14
C THR A 106 -6.94 -5.96 -11.52
N ARG A 107 -8.03 -5.69 -12.22
CA ARG A 107 -8.05 -5.07 -13.54
C ARG A 107 -8.56 -3.64 -13.43
N VAL A 108 -7.79 -2.71 -13.98
CA VAL A 108 -8.16 -1.29 -14.03
C VAL A 108 -9.40 -1.11 -14.90
N ILE A 109 -10.40 -0.42 -14.37
CA ILE A 109 -11.57 -0.01 -15.15
C ILE A 109 -11.41 1.45 -15.59
N PRO A 110 -11.98 1.85 -16.74
CA PRO A 110 -11.99 3.24 -17.20
C PRO A 110 -12.95 4.10 -16.35
N ALA A 111 -12.61 4.30 -15.07
CA ALA A 111 -13.48 4.88 -14.05
C ALA A 111 -13.70 6.39 -14.18
N ARG A 112 -13.03 7.09 -15.10
CA ARG A 112 -13.13 8.55 -15.26
C ARG A 112 -14.16 8.91 -16.32
N ILE A 113 -15.28 9.51 -15.90
CA ILE A 113 -16.31 10.09 -16.75
C ILE A 113 -16.09 11.60 -16.87
N LEU A 114 -16.19 12.12 -18.10
CA LEU A 114 -16.31 13.56 -18.36
C LEU A 114 -17.75 13.90 -18.67
N GLY A 115 -18.24 15.01 -18.13
CA GLY A 115 -19.60 15.46 -18.37
C GLY A 115 -19.79 16.94 -18.12
N THR A 116 -21.03 17.37 -18.23
CA THR A 116 -21.45 18.76 -18.00
C THR A 116 -22.68 18.81 -17.12
N LYS A 117 -22.74 19.81 -16.24
CA LYS A 117 -23.97 20.15 -15.50
C LYS A 117 -25.01 20.71 -16.48
N ASP A 118 -26.28 20.73 -16.06
CA ASP A 118 -27.32 21.48 -16.80
C ASP A 118 -27.01 22.97 -16.97
N THR A 119 -26.18 23.53 -16.07
CA THR A 119 -25.70 24.92 -16.15
C THR A 119 -24.56 25.12 -17.17
N GLY A 120 -24.15 24.07 -17.89
CA GLY A 120 -23.06 24.09 -18.87
C GLY A 120 -21.64 23.98 -18.28
N GLY A 121 -21.50 23.91 -16.96
CA GLY A 121 -20.19 23.77 -16.32
C GLY A 121 -19.62 22.35 -16.45
N ASN A 122 -18.34 22.24 -16.82
CA ASN A 122 -17.63 20.96 -16.91
C ASN A 122 -17.53 20.25 -15.55
N VAL A 123 -17.65 18.94 -15.59
CA VAL A 123 -17.54 18.03 -14.45
C VAL A 123 -16.71 16.81 -14.85
N GLU A 124 -15.80 16.42 -13.99
CA GLU A 124 -15.12 15.12 -14.05
C GLU A 124 -15.58 14.29 -12.86
N VAL A 125 -15.96 13.04 -13.10
CA VAL A 125 -16.39 12.07 -12.09
C VAL A 125 -15.48 10.84 -12.15
N LEU A 126 -14.80 10.54 -11.06
CA LEU A 126 -14.02 9.32 -10.87
C LEU A 126 -14.81 8.34 -10.02
N PHE A 127 -15.22 7.22 -10.61
CA PHE A 127 -15.91 6.13 -9.91
C PHE A 127 -14.92 5.35 -9.05
N LEU A 128 -15.27 5.05 -7.80
CA LEU A 128 -14.38 4.34 -6.87
C LEU A 128 -14.89 2.93 -6.59
N GLU A 129 -16.07 2.80 -5.97
CA GLU A 129 -16.65 1.51 -5.60
C GLU A 129 -18.18 1.58 -5.54
N PRO A 130 -18.87 0.44 -5.75
CA PRO A 130 -20.31 0.36 -5.58
C PRO A 130 -20.72 0.49 -4.11
N GLU A 131 -21.85 1.16 -3.89
CA GLU A 131 -22.48 1.40 -2.59
C GLU A 131 -23.85 0.71 -2.52
N GLY A 132 -23.95 -0.32 -1.67
CA GLY A 132 -25.20 -1.06 -1.45
C GLY A 132 -25.72 -1.82 -2.67
N ASP A 133 -26.88 -2.41 -2.49
CA ASP A 133 -27.72 -3.05 -3.49
C ASP A 133 -28.59 -1.97 -4.16
N GLY A 134 -28.33 -1.73 -5.45
CA GLY A 134 -28.92 -0.62 -6.20
C GLY A 134 -30.45 -0.55 -6.15
N SER A 135 -31.00 0.65 -6.27
CA SER A 135 -32.45 0.86 -6.38
C SER A 135 -32.91 0.73 -7.83
N ALA A 136 -34.00 -0.03 -8.05
CA ALA A 136 -34.77 -0.15 -9.30
C ALA A 136 -34.09 0.42 -10.58
N GLY A 137 -33.20 -0.38 -11.19
CA GLY A 137 -32.56 -0.08 -12.47
C GLY A 137 -31.30 0.79 -12.42
N HIS A 138 -30.87 1.24 -11.24
CA HIS A 138 -29.66 2.04 -11.05
C HIS A 138 -28.76 1.42 -9.97
N ALA A 139 -27.45 1.64 -10.11
CA ALA A 139 -26.47 1.34 -9.08
C ALA A 139 -25.99 2.64 -8.43
N SER A 140 -25.82 2.64 -7.11
CA SER A 140 -25.20 3.76 -6.38
C SER A 140 -23.69 3.52 -6.30
N TRP A 141 -22.91 4.55 -6.60
CA TRP A 141 -21.45 4.47 -6.60
C TRP A 141 -20.83 5.61 -5.81
N ARG A 142 -19.87 5.27 -4.96
CA ARG A 142 -18.98 6.25 -4.34
C ARG A 142 -18.03 6.79 -5.40
N CYS A 143 -18.01 8.11 -5.56
CA CYS A 143 -17.24 8.80 -6.58
C CYS A 143 -16.49 10.02 -6.01
N LEU A 144 -15.40 10.41 -6.66
CA LEU A 144 -14.80 11.75 -6.51
C LEU A 144 -15.21 12.61 -7.70
N ALA A 145 -15.59 13.85 -7.43
CA ALA A 145 -15.94 14.77 -8.50
C ALA A 145 -15.13 16.06 -8.45
N LYS A 146 -14.72 16.52 -9.63
CA LYS A 146 -14.03 17.79 -9.85
C LYS A 146 -14.91 18.69 -10.72
N ALA A 147 -15.28 19.85 -10.16
CA ALA A 147 -16.05 20.87 -10.84
C ALA A 147 -15.71 22.25 -10.27
N ARG A 148 -15.86 23.32 -11.06
CA ARG A 148 -15.59 24.70 -10.61
C ARG A 148 -16.43 25.13 -9.41
N ARG A 149 -17.70 24.71 -9.38
CA ARG A 149 -18.58 24.84 -8.22
C ARG A 149 -18.90 23.44 -7.68
N PRO A 150 -19.01 23.25 -6.35
CA PRO A 150 -19.40 21.97 -5.77
C PRO A 150 -20.68 21.41 -6.39
N LEU A 151 -20.77 20.08 -6.48
CA LEU A 151 -21.99 19.38 -6.85
C LEU A 151 -22.94 19.30 -5.65
N ARG A 152 -24.24 19.32 -5.91
CA ARG A 152 -25.30 19.21 -4.89
C ARG A 152 -26.19 18.00 -5.19
N PRO A 153 -26.82 17.39 -4.16
CA PRO A 153 -27.86 16.38 -4.37
C PRO A 153 -28.91 16.82 -5.39
N GLY A 154 -29.35 15.88 -6.22
CA GLY A 154 -30.32 16.09 -7.30
C GLY A 154 -29.76 16.73 -8.57
N GLN A 155 -28.48 17.14 -8.59
CA GLN A 155 -27.88 17.67 -9.82
C GLN A 155 -27.62 16.56 -10.84
N LEU A 156 -27.93 16.86 -12.09
CA LEU A 156 -27.68 15.99 -13.23
C LEU A 156 -26.33 16.30 -13.89
N ILE A 157 -25.67 15.24 -14.34
CA ILE A 157 -24.41 15.29 -15.09
C ILE A 157 -24.65 14.57 -16.40
N ARG A 158 -24.67 15.33 -17.49
CA ARG A 158 -24.77 14.79 -18.85
C ARG A 158 -23.41 14.25 -19.27
N VAL A 159 -23.34 12.98 -19.62
CA VAL A 159 -22.08 12.32 -19.99
C VAL A 159 -21.64 12.80 -21.37
N THR A 160 -20.37 13.14 -21.53
CA THR A 160 -19.85 13.65 -22.80
C THR A 160 -19.89 12.53 -23.86
N GLY A 161 -20.56 12.78 -24.98
CA GLY A 161 -20.65 11.81 -26.07
C GLY A 161 -21.58 10.62 -25.78
N SER A 162 -22.54 10.78 -24.87
CA SER A 162 -23.54 9.77 -24.53
C SER A 162 -24.87 10.45 -24.15
N ASP A 163 -25.99 9.75 -24.36
CA ASP A 163 -27.30 10.19 -23.90
C ASP A 163 -27.54 9.84 -22.42
N VAL A 164 -26.59 9.17 -21.77
CA VAL A 164 -26.66 8.82 -20.35
C VAL A 164 -26.50 10.07 -19.48
N THR A 165 -27.36 10.18 -18.47
CA THR A 165 -27.28 11.19 -17.43
C THR A 165 -27.06 10.52 -16.08
N LEU A 166 -26.07 11.00 -15.34
CA LEU A 166 -25.80 10.59 -13.96
C LEU A 166 -26.47 11.57 -13.00
N MET A 167 -26.86 11.11 -11.81
CA MET A 167 -27.45 11.96 -10.78
C MET A 167 -26.63 11.93 -9.50
N VAL A 168 -26.34 13.10 -8.95
CA VAL A 168 -25.69 13.23 -7.63
C VAL A 168 -26.74 12.93 -6.55
N VAL A 169 -26.45 11.96 -5.69
CA VAL A 169 -27.40 11.43 -4.70
C VAL A 169 -27.14 12.01 -3.31
N SER A 170 -25.88 12.29 -2.98
CA SER A 170 -25.50 12.76 -1.64
C SER A 170 -24.78 14.10 -1.67
N GLU A 171 -24.71 14.73 -0.49
CA GLU A 171 -23.72 15.77 -0.26
C GLU A 171 -22.31 15.18 -0.27
N ARG A 172 -21.32 16.07 -0.33
CA ARG A 172 -19.92 15.67 -0.27
C ARG A 172 -19.57 15.23 1.15
N ALA A 173 -19.06 14.02 1.30
CA ALA A 173 -18.54 13.51 2.55
C ALA A 173 -17.23 14.21 2.95
N GLY A 174 -16.79 14.02 4.20
CA GLY A 174 -15.57 14.64 4.74
C GLY A 174 -14.28 14.25 4.01
N ASP A 175 -14.26 13.07 3.37
CA ASP A 175 -13.16 12.60 2.53
C ASP A 175 -13.20 13.17 1.09
N GLY A 176 -14.23 13.97 0.78
CA GLY A 176 -14.43 14.57 -0.54
C GLY A 176 -15.19 13.69 -1.53
N SER A 177 -15.61 12.48 -1.14
CA SER A 177 -16.45 11.60 -1.96
C SER A 177 -17.91 12.03 -1.97
N LEU A 178 -18.67 11.55 -2.95
CA LEU A 178 -20.12 11.69 -3.04
C LEU A 178 -20.72 10.45 -3.70
N LEU A 179 -22.02 10.23 -3.50
CA LEU A 179 -22.75 9.16 -4.17
C LEU A 179 -23.32 9.63 -5.50
N VAL A 180 -23.14 8.82 -6.54
CA VAL A 180 -23.70 9.01 -7.87
C VAL A 180 -24.58 7.81 -8.22
N ALA A 181 -25.81 8.09 -8.65
CA ALA A 181 -26.66 7.10 -9.29
C ALA A 181 -26.23 6.95 -10.74
N ALA A 182 -25.86 5.74 -11.10
CA ALA A 182 -25.37 5.34 -12.42
C ALA A 182 -26.22 4.18 -12.97
N PRO A 183 -26.10 3.84 -14.27
CA PRO A 183 -26.78 2.68 -14.84
C PRO A 183 -26.50 1.40 -14.04
N ALA A 184 -27.47 0.48 -13.94
CA ALA A 184 -27.31 -0.77 -13.21
C ALA A 184 -26.05 -1.55 -13.62
N ASP A 185 -25.80 -1.69 -14.93
CA ASP A 185 -24.52 -2.16 -15.45
C ASP A 185 -23.51 -1.00 -15.52
N THR A 186 -23.03 -0.58 -14.35
CA THR A 186 -22.07 0.53 -14.29
C THR A 186 -20.73 0.14 -14.90
N ILE A 187 -20.30 -1.11 -14.78
CA ILE A 187 -19.02 -1.56 -15.36
C ILE A 187 -19.08 -1.48 -16.89
N GLY A 188 -20.11 -2.03 -17.53
CA GLY A 188 -20.29 -1.91 -18.98
C GLY A 188 -20.43 -0.47 -19.44
N PHE A 189 -21.14 0.37 -18.67
CA PHE A 189 -21.21 1.81 -18.92
C PHE A 189 -19.83 2.49 -18.88
N LEU A 190 -19.01 2.20 -17.86
CA LEU A 190 -17.66 2.74 -17.75
C LEU A 190 -16.79 2.26 -18.91
N GLU A 191 -16.88 0.97 -19.29
CA GLU A 191 -16.12 0.43 -20.42
C GLU A 191 -16.42 1.10 -21.77
N ALA A 192 -17.65 1.57 -21.95
CA ALA A 192 -18.12 2.25 -23.15
C ALA A 192 -17.80 3.76 -23.17
N HIS A 193 -17.93 4.45 -22.03
CA HIS A 193 -17.92 5.91 -21.97
C HIS A 193 -16.78 6.52 -21.14
N GLY A 194 -16.10 5.70 -20.36
CA GLY A 194 -15.06 6.13 -19.46
C GLY A 194 -13.67 6.20 -20.06
N ARG A 195 -12.79 6.83 -19.30
CA ARG A 195 -11.35 6.96 -19.60
C ARG A 195 -10.55 6.28 -18.50
N ILE A 196 -9.39 5.73 -18.86
CA ILE A 196 -8.44 5.20 -17.88
C ILE A 196 -8.03 6.35 -16.95
N PRO A 197 -8.25 6.21 -15.63
CA PRO A 197 -7.87 7.23 -14.66
C PRO A 197 -6.36 7.16 -14.41
N LEU A 198 -5.58 7.71 -15.35
CA LEU A 198 -4.15 7.87 -15.12
C LEU A 198 -3.92 8.76 -13.89
N PRO A 199 -3.01 8.37 -12.99
CA PRO A 199 -2.68 9.19 -11.84
C PRO A 199 -2.12 10.56 -12.22
N HIS A 200 -2.44 11.59 -11.44
CA HIS A 200 -2.16 12.98 -11.80
C HIS A 200 -0.68 13.32 -12.00
N TYR A 201 0.24 12.65 -11.30
CA TYR A 201 1.68 12.93 -11.43
C TYR A 201 2.23 12.55 -12.82
N LEU A 202 1.53 11.73 -13.62
CA LEU A 202 1.93 11.44 -15.00
C LEU A 202 1.80 12.69 -15.90
N GLY A 203 0.99 13.69 -15.50
CA GLY A 203 0.91 14.98 -16.16
C GLY A 203 0.39 14.93 -17.60
N ARG A 204 -0.32 13.86 -17.97
CA ARG A 204 -0.91 13.67 -19.30
C ARG A 204 -2.26 12.96 -19.21
N ASP A 205 -3.07 13.12 -20.25
CA ASP A 205 -4.28 12.35 -20.41
C ASP A 205 -3.99 10.91 -20.89
N ALA A 206 -4.93 10.02 -20.61
CA ALA A 206 -4.90 8.66 -21.11
C ALA A 206 -5.10 8.63 -22.63
N THR A 207 -4.26 7.88 -23.31
CA THR A 207 -4.36 7.51 -24.72
C THR A 207 -5.12 6.20 -24.88
N ALA A 208 -5.45 5.82 -26.12
CA ALA A 208 -6.06 4.52 -26.39
C ALA A 208 -5.13 3.36 -25.99
N GLU A 209 -3.81 3.54 -26.12
CA GLU A 209 -2.80 2.53 -25.78
C GLU A 209 -2.74 2.26 -24.28
N ASP A 210 -3.00 3.28 -23.44
CA ASP A 210 -3.02 3.12 -21.97
C ASP A 210 -4.07 2.11 -21.50
N ARG A 211 -5.15 1.90 -22.27
CA ARG A 211 -6.15 0.87 -21.96
C ARG A 211 -5.56 -0.54 -21.92
N ALA A 212 -4.56 -0.80 -22.77
CA ALA A 212 -3.83 -2.07 -22.80
C ALA A 212 -2.56 -2.02 -21.95
N SER A 213 -1.81 -0.91 -21.97
CA SER A 213 -0.50 -0.83 -21.35
C SER A 213 -0.55 -0.58 -19.84
N TYR A 214 -1.61 0.03 -19.32
CA TYR A 214 -1.82 0.25 -17.87
C TYR A 214 -2.53 -0.94 -17.20
N GLN A 215 -2.11 -2.15 -17.55
CA GLN A 215 -2.58 -3.41 -17.00
C GLN A 215 -1.41 -4.40 -16.86
N THR A 216 -1.46 -5.21 -15.80
CA THR A 216 -0.54 -6.32 -15.60
C THR A 216 -1.01 -7.53 -16.41
N MET A 217 -0.11 -8.49 -16.65
CA MET A 217 -0.49 -9.76 -17.27
C MET A 217 -1.42 -10.62 -16.39
N PHE A 218 -1.58 -10.26 -15.12
CA PHE A 218 -2.47 -10.93 -14.16
C PHE A 218 -3.87 -10.34 -14.13
N ALA A 219 -4.13 -9.22 -14.82
CA ALA A 219 -5.37 -8.48 -14.72
C ALA A 219 -6.60 -9.32 -15.16
N ALA A 220 -7.37 -9.80 -14.19
CA ALA A 220 -8.53 -10.67 -14.40
C ALA A 220 -9.84 -10.06 -13.85
N HIS A 221 -9.78 -9.43 -12.66
CA HIS A 221 -10.98 -9.00 -11.93
C HIS A 221 -11.21 -7.48 -12.01
N PRO A 222 -12.19 -6.99 -12.80
CA PRO A 222 -12.42 -5.56 -12.97
C PRO A 222 -12.88 -4.89 -11.67
N GLY A 223 -12.27 -3.75 -11.34
CA GLY A 223 -12.75 -2.90 -10.24
C GLY A 223 -11.74 -1.92 -9.66
N ALA A 224 -10.48 -1.93 -10.10
CA ALA A 224 -9.48 -0.98 -9.60
C ALA A 224 -9.51 0.34 -10.38
N VAL A 225 -9.21 1.44 -9.68
CA VAL A 225 -8.97 2.75 -10.30
C VAL A 225 -7.49 2.99 -10.62
N ALA A 226 -6.61 2.07 -10.24
CA ALA A 226 -5.18 2.16 -10.50
C ALA A 226 -4.57 0.77 -10.65
N ALA A 227 -3.56 0.65 -11.50
CA ALA A 227 -2.90 -0.62 -11.74
C ALA A 227 -1.95 -0.98 -10.57
N PRO A 228 -1.83 -2.27 -10.20
CA PRO A 228 -0.78 -2.74 -9.30
C PRO A 228 0.56 -2.74 -10.04
N THR A 229 1.20 -1.58 -10.11
CA THR A 229 2.22 -1.30 -11.14
C THR A 229 3.50 -2.11 -11.04
N ALA A 230 3.79 -2.71 -9.88
CA ALA A 230 4.93 -3.63 -9.73
C ALA A 230 4.79 -4.85 -10.65
N GLY A 231 3.56 -5.29 -10.92
CA GLY A 231 3.28 -6.39 -11.82
C GLY A 231 3.38 -6.03 -13.30
N LEU A 232 3.61 -4.77 -13.67
CA LEU A 232 3.79 -4.37 -15.07
C LEU A 232 5.10 -4.91 -15.66
N HIS A 233 6.08 -5.23 -14.81
CA HIS A 233 7.38 -5.76 -15.20
C HIS A 233 7.35 -7.25 -15.56
N MET A 234 6.34 -7.97 -15.08
CA MET A 234 6.18 -9.40 -15.34
C MET A 234 5.75 -9.66 -16.78
N THR A 235 6.36 -10.68 -17.39
CA THR A 235 6.05 -11.16 -18.73
C THR A 235 5.80 -12.68 -18.70
N PRO A 236 5.07 -13.23 -19.69
CA PRO A 236 4.92 -14.69 -19.83
C PRO A 236 6.26 -15.43 -19.79
N ALA A 237 7.29 -14.90 -20.46
CA ALA A 237 8.63 -15.48 -20.48
C ALA A 237 9.29 -15.53 -19.08
N ILE A 238 9.10 -14.51 -18.24
CA ILE A 238 9.58 -14.53 -16.85
C ILE A 238 8.82 -15.59 -16.05
N THR A 239 7.49 -15.66 -16.19
CA THR A 239 6.66 -16.64 -15.47
C THR A 239 7.04 -18.07 -15.83
N GLU A 240 7.33 -18.35 -17.11
CA GLU A 240 7.82 -19.66 -17.56
C GLU A 240 9.18 -20.01 -16.93
N ARG A 241 10.12 -19.05 -16.87
CA ARG A 241 11.43 -19.24 -16.23
C ARG A 241 11.31 -19.45 -14.72
N LEU A 242 10.39 -18.76 -14.05
CA LEU A 242 10.10 -18.96 -12.62
C LEU A 242 9.57 -20.38 -12.37
N ALA A 243 8.61 -20.83 -13.18
CA ALA A 243 8.05 -22.17 -13.08
C ALA A 243 9.11 -23.27 -13.28
N ALA A 244 10.04 -23.07 -14.24
CA ALA A 244 11.17 -23.98 -14.46
C ALA A 244 12.12 -24.10 -13.25
N ARG A 245 12.13 -23.09 -12.36
CA ARG A 245 12.92 -23.07 -11.11
C ARG A 245 12.11 -23.47 -9.87
N GLY A 246 10.89 -23.99 -10.06
CA GLY A 246 10.00 -24.39 -8.96
C GLY A 246 9.29 -23.23 -8.26
N ILE A 247 9.46 -21.99 -8.72
CA ILE A 247 8.83 -20.81 -8.13
C ILE A 247 7.38 -20.75 -8.61
N ALA A 248 6.44 -20.84 -7.67
CA ALA A 248 5.02 -20.75 -7.97
C ALA A 248 4.59 -19.29 -8.08
N VAL A 249 3.59 -19.03 -8.93
CA VAL A 249 2.91 -17.74 -9.01
C VAL A 249 1.43 -17.95 -8.69
N ALA A 250 0.94 -17.19 -7.71
CA ALA A 250 -0.46 -17.17 -7.30
C ALA A 250 -0.99 -15.73 -7.31
N THR A 251 -2.29 -15.58 -7.22
CA THR A 251 -2.93 -14.27 -7.24
C THR A 251 -3.88 -14.06 -6.07
N LEU A 252 -4.08 -12.79 -5.73
CA LEU A 252 -5.20 -12.32 -4.93
C LEU A 252 -5.80 -11.12 -5.65
N THR A 253 -7.03 -10.78 -5.33
CA THR A 253 -7.65 -9.54 -5.82
C THR A 253 -7.63 -8.50 -4.72
N LEU A 254 -7.06 -7.33 -4.95
CA LEU A 254 -7.32 -6.13 -4.14
C LEU A 254 -7.68 -4.99 -5.09
N HIS A 255 -8.90 -4.48 -4.99
CA HIS A 255 -9.34 -3.34 -5.78
C HIS A 255 -8.68 -2.08 -5.23
N VAL A 256 -7.66 -1.61 -5.95
CA VAL A 256 -6.89 -0.43 -5.53
C VAL A 256 -7.80 0.78 -5.62
N GLY A 257 -8.02 1.41 -4.47
CA GLY A 257 -8.81 2.62 -4.33
C GLY A 257 -7.99 3.88 -4.58
N TRP A 258 -8.67 5.01 -4.68
CA TRP A 258 -8.04 6.33 -4.83
C TRP A 258 -7.08 6.66 -3.66
N GLY A 259 -7.45 6.23 -2.45
CA GLY A 259 -6.72 6.54 -1.23
C GLY A 259 -5.27 6.09 -1.22
N THR A 260 -4.94 5.02 -1.93
CA THR A 260 -3.57 4.51 -2.02
C THR A 260 -2.59 5.52 -2.61
N PHE A 261 -3.06 6.48 -3.40
CA PHE A 261 -2.23 7.54 -4.00
C PHE A 261 -2.53 8.93 -3.44
N ALA A 262 -3.41 9.03 -2.45
CA ALA A 262 -3.73 10.32 -1.85
C ALA A 262 -2.52 10.83 -1.04
N PRO A 263 -2.18 12.13 -1.15
CA PRO A 263 -1.13 12.70 -0.33
C PRO A 263 -1.53 12.68 1.15
N ILE A 264 -0.54 12.46 2.02
CA ILE A 264 -0.72 12.64 3.46
C ILE A 264 -0.91 14.13 3.73
N ARG A 265 -1.93 14.46 4.52
CA ARG A 265 -2.29 15.86 4.86
C ARG A 265 -2.03 16.21 6.32
N THR A 266 -1.43 15.28 7.07
CA THR A 266 -1.12 15.41 8.49
C THR A 266 0.39 15.42 8.66
N ASP A 267 0.87 16.17 9.65
CA ASP A 267 2.30 16.19 10.01
C ASP A 267 2.68 14.99 10.89
N ASP A 268 1.68 14.32 11.47
CA ASP A 268 1.83 13.10 12.26
C ASP A 268 1.17 11.91 11.54
N LEU A 269 1.95 10.86 11.28
CA LEU A 269 1.50 9.62 10.64
C LEU A 269 0.46 8.88 11.48
N ARG A 270 0.45 9.06 12.80
CA ARG A 270 -0.52 8.41 13.70
C ARG A 270 -1.94 8.95 13.54
N GLU A 271 -2.06 10.15 12.97
CA GLU A 271 -3.34 10.79 12.67
C GLU A 271 -3.82 10.50 11.24
N HIS A 272 -2.99 9.87 10.41
CA HIS A 272 -3.34 9.56 9.04
C HIS A 272 -4.32 8.38 8.97
N VAL A 273 -5.45 8.59 8.32
CA VAL A 273 -6.46 7.56 8.09
C VAL A 273 -6.32 7.04 6.66
N MET A 274 -6.00 5.75 6.53
CA MET A 274 -6.00 5.06 5.24
C MET A 274 -7.42 4.79 4.77
N HIS A 275 -7.62 4.84 3.46
CA HIS A 275 -8.88 4.40 2.88
C HIS A 275 -8.97 2.88 2.91
N ARG A 276 -10.16 2.38 3.25
CA ARG A 276 -10.45 0.96 3.25
C ARG A 276 -10.51 0.42 1.82
N GLU A 277 -9.81 -0.67 1.57
CA GLU A 277 -9.78 -1.38 0.29
C GLU A 277 -10.28 -2.81 0.50
N ARG A 278 -11.05 -3.33 -0.47
CA ARG A 278 -11.56 -4.71 -0.42
C ARG A 278 -10.62 -5.64 -1.14
N PHE A 279 -10.46 -6.84 -0.60
CA PHE A 279 -9.67 -7.89 -1.22
C PHE A 279 -10.37 -9.24 -1.15
N VAL A 280 -9.92 -10.18 -1.97
CA VAL A 280 -10.32 -11.58 -1.96
C VAL A 280 -9.06 -12.44 -2.10
N ILE A 281 -8.88 -13.38 -1.18
CA ILE A 281 -7.79 -14.37 -1.24
C ILE A 281 -8.39 -15.71 -1.70
N PRO A 282 -8.02 -16.23 -2.89
CA PRO A 282 -8.44 -17.56 -3.34
C PRO A 282 -7.93 -18.66 -2.40
N GLU A 283 -8.67 -19.79 -2.31
CA GLU A 283 -8.28 -20.97 -1.51
C GLU A 283 -6.86 -21.45 -1.86
N ALA A 284 -6.58 -21.61 -3.16
CA ALA A 284 -5.26 -22.02 -3.65
C ALA A 284 -4.13 -21.07 -3.21
N THR A 285 -4.41 -19.78 -3.09
CA THR A 285 -3.43 -18.80 -2.62
C THR A 285 -3.22 -18.93 -1.11
N ALA A 286 -4.30 -19.14 -0.34
CA ALA A 286 -4.20 -19.38 1.11
C ALA A 286 -3.42 -20.67 1.43
N GLU A 287 -3.65 -21.75 0.68
CA GLU A 287 -2.89 -23.01 0.78
C GLU A 287 -1.39 -22.80 0.51
N LEU A 288 -1.05 -22.06 -0.55
CA LEU A 288 0.33 -21.75 -0.87
C LEU A 288 1.00 -20.88 0.20
N VAL A 289 0.28 -19.94 0.80
CA VAL A 289 0.78 -19.15 1.94
C VAL A 289 1.12 -20.05 3.13
N GLY A 290 0.27 -21.05 3.42
CA GLY A 290 0.45 -22.02 4.50
C GLY A 290 1.48 -23.13 4.23
N SER A 291 2.06 -23.19 3.04
CA SER A 291 2.97 -24.28 2.62
C SER A 291 4.35 -24.27 3.27
N GLY A 292 4.70 -23.22 4.00
CA GLY A 292 6.05 -23.02 4.58
C GLY A 292 7.10 -22.51 3.59
N ARG A 293 6.71 -22.30 2.32
CA ARG A 293 7.58 -21.73 1.28
C ARG A 293 7.80 -20.22 1.49
N PRO A 294 8.93 -19.66 1.04
CA PRO A 294 9.15 -18.21 1.08
C PRO A 294 8.09 -17.46 0.27
N ILE A 295 7.50 -16.41 0.86
CA ILE A 295 6.42 -15.64 0.23
C ILE A 295 6.97 -14.31 -0.29
N VAL A 296 6.79 -14.09 -1.58
CA VAL A 296 7.19 -12.88 -2.30
C VAL A 296 5.93 -12.11 -2.69
N ALA A 297 5.71 -10.94 -2.10
CA ALA A 297 4.63 -10.06 -2.55
C ALA A 297 5.08 -9.30 -3.80
N LEU A 298 4.30 -9.40 -4.89
CA LEU A 298 4.47 -8.57 -6.07
C LEU A 298 3.59 -7.33 -5.97
N GLY A 299 4.16 -6.28 -5.39
CA GLY A 299 3.53 -4.99 -5.13
C GLY A 299 3.05 -4.83 -3.69
N THR A 300 3.06 -3.58 -3.22
CA THR A 300 2.62 -3.19 -1.88
C THR A 300 1.15 -3.51 -1.60
N THR A 301 0.31 -3.55 -2.63
CA THR A 301 -1.11 -3.94 -2.51
C THR A 301 -1.27 -5.41 -2.13
N ALA A 302 -0.48 -6.30 -2.75
CA ALA A 302 -0.50 -7.72 -2.40
C ALA A 302 0.02 -7.93 -0.97
N LEU A 303 1.09 -7.22 -0.60
CA LEU A 303 1.62 -7.24 0.76
C LEU A 303 0.57 -6.78 1.79
N ARG A 304 -0.11 -5.64 1.56
CA ARG A 304 -1.13 -5.14 2.49
C ARG A 304 -2.31 -6.09 2.65
N ALA A 305 -2.75 -6.74 1.57
CA ALA A 305 -3.82 -7.73 1.61
C ALA A 305 -3.43 -8.94 2.47
N LEU A 306 -2.25 -9.51 2.22
CA LEU A 306 -1.75 -10.67 2.95
C LEU A 306 -1.53 -10.37 4.44
N GLU A 307 -0.88 -9.26 4.74
CA GLU A 307 -0.55 -8.89 6.12
C GLU A 307 -1.77 -8.46 6.94
N ALA A 308 -2.79 -7.87 6.30
CA ALA A 308 -4.06 -7.56 6.95
C ALA A 308 -4.92 -8.81 7.19
N ALA A 309 -4.85 -9.80 6.30
CA ALA A 309 -5.58 -11.06 6.44
C ALA A 309 -4.93 -12.03 7.44
N ALA A 310 -3.65 -11.83 7.77
CA ALA A 310 -2.87 -12.78 8.55
C ALA A 310 -3.43 -13.01 9.97
N THR A 311 -3.86 -14.24 10.25
CA THR A 311 -4.35 -14.66 11.59
C THR A 311 -3.25 -15.26 12.45
N ALA A 312 -2.20 -15.79 11.82
CA ALA A 312 -1.00 -16.32 12.44
C ALA A 312 0.19 -16.20 11.45
N PRO A 313 1.44 -16.43 11.87
CA PRO A 313 2.56 -16.50 10.94
C PRO A 313 2.26 -17.50 9.81
N ARG A 314 2.43 -17.07 8.55
CA ARG A 314 2.14 -17.88 7.35
C ARG A 314 0.70 -18.40 7.23
N THR A 315 -0.28 -17.78 7.88
CA THR A 315 -1.67 -18.23 7.81
C THR A 315 -2.58 -17.08 7.45
N VAL A 316 -3.27 -17.21 6.32
CA VAL A 316 -4.32 -16.29 5.87
C VAL A 316 -5.59 -17.11 5.59
N PRO A 317 -6.78 -16.64 5.98
CA PRO A 317 -8.02 -17.27 5.57
C PRO A 317 -8.30 -16.98 4.10
N ALA A 318 -8.86 -17.95 3.39
CA ALA A 318 -9.44 -17.72 2.07
C ALA A 318 -10.75 -16.93 2.17
N GLY A 319 -11.10 -16.24 1.08
CA GLY A 319 -12.35 -15.51 0.93
C GLY A 319 -12.20 -13.99 0.97
N PRO A 320 -13.33 -13.27 1.08
CA PRO A 320 -13.36 -11.82 1.03
C PRO A 320 -12.87 -11.19 2.35
N GLY A 321 -12.21 -10.05 2.21
CA GLY A 321 -11.77 -9.23 3.33
C GLY A 321 -11.65 -7.77 2.94
N SER A 322 -11.19 -6.96 3.88
CA SER A 322 -10.93 -5.55 3.64
C SER A 322 -9.83 -5.05 4.54
N THR A 323 -9.09 -4.04 4.10
CA THR A 323 -7.97 -3.47 4.86
C THR A 323 -7.91 -1.97 4.70
N ASP A 324 -7.75 -1.28 5.82
CA ASP A 324 -7.30 0.10 5.95
C ASP A 324 -5.94 0.14 6.68
N ILE A 325 -5.17 -0.95 6.62
CA ILE A 325 -3.91 -1.04 7.33
C ILE A 325 -2.93 0.04 6.84
N PHE A 326 -2.38 0.79 7.80
CA PHE A 326 -1.28 1.71 7.57
C PHE A 326 -0.01 1.18 8.21
N ILE A 327 0.96 0.80 7.38
CA ILE A 327 2.22 0.20 7.82
C ILE A 327 3.34 1.24 7.65
N TYR A 328 3.99 1.61 8.75
CA TYR A 328 5.14 2.53 8.77
C TYR A 328 6.08 2.17 9.95
N PRO A 329 7.37 2.56 9.90
CA PRO A 329 8.29 2.37 11.02
C PRO A 329 7.75 2.92 12.34
N GLY A 330 7.76 2.09 13.38
CA GLY A 330 7.20 2.45 14.70
C GLY A 330 5.69 2.23 14.83
N SER A 331 4.99 1.83 13.77
CA SER A 331 3.65 1.25 13.90
C SER A 331 3.70 -0.08 14.67
N ALA A 332 2.59 -0.49 15.28
CA ALA A 332 2.49 -1.76 16.00
C ALA A 332 2.47 -3.00 15.08
N HIS A 333 2.57 -2.81 13.76
CA HIS A 333 2.49 -3.90 12.80
C HIS A 333 3.76 -4.76 12.80
N THR A 334 3.58 -6.08 12.74
CA THR A 334 4.67 -7.04 12.54
C THR A 334 4.32 -7.88 11.33
N PHE A 335 5.25 -7.98 10.37
CA PHE A 335 5.08 -8.80 9.18
C PHE A 335 5.02 -10.28 9.55
N ARG A 336 3.92 -10.96 9.19
CA ARG A 336 3.65 -12.37 9.52
C ARG A 336 3.73 -13.28 8.30
N VAL A 337 3.57 -12.73 7.10
CA VAL A 337 3.38 -13.53 5.89
C VAL A 337 4.49 -13.30 4.88
N VAL A 338 4.86 -12.05 4.58
CA VAL A 338 5.73 -11.72 3.45
C VAL A 338 7.21 -11.70 3.86
N ASP A 339 8.07 -12.35 3.08
CA ASP A 339 9.54 -12.33 3.27
C ASP A 339 10.25 -11.38 2.32
N HIS A 340 9.72 -11.27 1.11
CA HIS A 340 10.31 -10.50 0.03
C HIS A 340 9.25 -9.64 -0.64
N LEU A 341 9.62 -8.44 -1.04
CA LEU A 341 8.75 -7.49 -1.71
C LEU A 341 9.39 -7.09 -3.03
N ILE A 342 8.65 -7.30 -4.13
CA ILE A 342 8.95 -6.69 -5.41
C ILE A 342 8.04 -5.48 -5.55
N THR A 343 8.60 -4.29 -5.73
CA THR A 343 7.81 -3.04 -5.86
C THR A 343 8.48 -2.04 -6.78
N ASN A 344 7.79 -0.97 -7.16
CA ASN A 344 8.41 0.18 -7.84
C ASN A 344 9.15 1.08 -6.84
N PHE A 345 9.90 2.05 -7.34
CA PHE A 345 10.32 3.19 -6.51
C PHE A 345 9.15 4.14 -6.23
N HIS A 346 9.00 4.56 -4.99
CA HIS A 346 7.91 5.40 -4.51
C HIS A 346 8.32 6.87 -4.36
N LEU A 347 7.34 7.77 -4.27
CA LEU A 347 7.61 9.19 -4.06
C LEU A 347 8.12 9.45 -2.63
N PRO A 348 8.92 10.51 -2.42
CA PRO A 348 9.18 11.05 -1.10
C PRO A 348 7.88 11.27 -0.33
N GLU A 349 7.90 11.04 0.98
CA GLU A 349 6.80 11.32 1.91
C GLU A 349 5.51 10.53 1.62
N SER A 350 5.59 9.48 0.80
CA SER A 350 4.43 8.64 0.46
C SER A 350 4.23 7.50 1.45
N THR A 351 2.97 7.10 1.64
CA THR A 351 2.57 5.93 2.44
C THR A 351 3.24 4.64 1.95
N LEU A 352 3.46 4.52 0.64
CA LEU A 352 4.14 3.38 0.03
C LEU A 352 5.63 3.33 0.40
N LEU A 353 6.32 4.48 0.40
CA LEU A 353 7.71 4.53 0.87
C LEU A 353 7.81 4.16 2.35
N MET A 354 6.88 4.62 3.18
CA MET A 354 6.83 4.27 4.61
C MET A 354 6.65 2.77 4.81
N LEU A 355 5.79 2.12 4.02
CA LEU A 355 5.62 0.68 4.07
C LEU A 355 6.93 -0.06 3.71
N VAL A 356 7.63 0.37 2.66
CA VAL A 356 8.92 -0.25 2.28
C VAL A 356 9.97 -0.02 3.36
N CYS A 357 10.01 1.18 3.97
CA CYS A 357 10.88 1.47 5.11
C CYS A 357 10.55 0.61 6.34
N ALA A 358 9.27 0.35 6.62
CA ALA A 358 8.87 -0.57 7.69
C ALA A 358 9.34 -2.00 7.41
N PHE A 359 9.33 -2.40 6.14
CA PHE A 359 9.66 -3.75 5.72
C PHE A 359 11.16 -4.06 5.75
N ALA A 360 12.02 -3.11 5.36
CA ALA A 360 13.45 -3.35 5.18
C ALA A 360 14.38 -2.36 5.91
N GLY A 361 13.82 -1.52 6.77
CA GLY A 361 14.54 -0.52 7.54
C GLY A 361 14.70 0.80 6.81
N THR A 362 14.37 1.90 7.48
CA THR A 362 14.35 3.25 6.93
C THR A 362 15.68 3.67 6.32
N ASP A 363 16.78 3.54 7.06
CA ASP A 363 18.11 3.98 6.59
C ASP A 363 18.56 3.20 5.35
N ARG A 364 18.26 1.89 5.31
CA ARG A 364 18.60 1.01 4.20
C ARG A 364 17.84 1.38 2.93
N VAL A 365 16.53 1.59 3.06
CA VAL A 365 15.66 1.97 1.93
C VAL A 365 16.01 3.36 1.41
N LEU A 366 16.20 4.35 2.29
CA LEU A 366 16.58 5.70 1.85
C LEU A 366 17.98 5.72 1.21
N ALA A 367 18.91 4.88 1.67
CA ALA A 367 20.20 4.71 1.00
C ALA A 367 20.05 4.08 -0.39
N ALA A 368 19.19 3.07 -0.54
CA ALA A 368 18.89 2.45 -1.83
C ALA A 368 18.26 3.44 -2.81
N TYR A 369 17.36 4.30 -2.33
CA TYR A 369 16.71 5.33 -3.15
C TYR A 369 17.70 6.42 -3.58
N ARG A 370 18.62 6.85 -2.71
CA ARG A 370 19.72 7.76 -3.10
C ARG A 370 20.64 7.13 -4.15
N HIS A 371 20.99 5.86 -3.99
CA HIS A 371 21.73 5.10 -5.01
C HIS A 371 20.98 5.06 -6.34
N ALA A 372 19.68 4.79 -6.31
CA ALA A 372 18.83 4.75 -7.48
C ALA A 372 18.78 6.10 -8.22
N VAL A 373 18.69 7.21 -7.48
CA VAL A 373 18.78 8.56 -8.06
C VAL A 373 20.16 8.79 -8.69
N ALA A 374 21.24 8.49 -7.98
CA ALA A 374 22.61 8.70 -8.46
C ALA A 374 22.92 7.88 -9.73
N THR A 375 22.36 6.68 -9.83
CA THR A 375 22.51 5.78 -10.98
C THR A 375 21.40 5.95 -12.02
N ARG A 376 20.54 6.97 -11.89
CA ARG A 376 19.47 7.33 -12.83
C ARG A 376 18.46 6.21 -13.11
N TYR A 377 18.07 5.46 -12.08
CA TYR A 377 16.86 4.65 -12.15
C TYR A 377 15.66 5.54 -12.44
N ARG A 378 14.66 4.96 -13.11
CA ARG A 378 13.38 5.58 -13.36
C ARG A 378 12.43 5.27 -12.19
N PHE A 379 11.65 6.26 -11.77
CA PHE A 379 10.82 6.17 -10.57
C PHE A 379 9.34 6.01 -10.91
N PHE A 380 8.58 5.55 -9.92
CA PHE A 380 7.13 5.45 -9.91
C PHE A 380 6.54 4.37 -10.82
N SER A 381 5.25 4.49 -11.14
CA SER A 381 4.39 3.49 -11.78
C SER A 381 4.95 2.87 -13.05
N TYR A 382 5.59 3.66 -13.92
CA TYR A 382 6.24 3.15 -15.14
C TYR A 382 7.77 3.09 -15.04
N GLY A 383 8.29 3.41 -13.85
CA GLY A 383 9.71 3.36 -13.55
C GLY A 383 10.19 1.94 -13.37
N ASP A 384 11.40 1.82 -12.88
CA ASP A 384 12.08 0.56 -12.61
C ASP A 384 11.60 -0.09 -11.31
N ALA A 385 12.09 -1.30 -11.02
CA ALA A 385 11.67 -2.12 -9.89
C ALA A 385 12.75 -2.22 -8.80
N THR A 386 12.31 -2.62 -7.61
CA THR A 386 13.14 -2.97 -6.46
C THR A 386 12.76 -4.37 -5.96
N LEU A 387 13.73 -5.22 -5.69
CA LEU A 387 13.58 -6.43 -4.88
C LEU A 387 14.11 -6.14 -3.48
N VAL A 388 13.24 -6.25 -2.49
CA VAL A 388 13.52 -5.88 -1.10
C VAL A 388 13.29 -7.09 -0.20
N HIS A 389 14.16 -7.29 0.78
CA HIS A 389 14.06 -8.39 1.76
C HIS A 389 13.66 -7.85 3.12
N ARG A 390 12.82 -8.60 3.84
CA ARG A 390 12.43 -8.28 5.21
C ARG A 390 13.66 -8.23 6.12
N CYS A 391 13.78 -7.19 6.94
CA CYS A 391 14.85 -7.00 7.92
C CYS A 391 14.51 -7.58 9.30
#